data_AF-A0A4R7LYU3-F1
#
_entry.id   AF-A0A4R7LYU3-F1
#
_cell.length_a   1.000
_cell.length_b   1.000
_cell.length_c   1.000
_cell.angle_alpha   90.00
_cell.angle_beta   90.00
_cell.angle_gamma   90.00
#
_symmetry.space_group_name_H-M   'P 1'
#
loop_
_entity.id
_entity.type
_entity.pdbx_description
1 polymer ?
#
loop_
_entity_poly.entity_id
_entity_poly.type
_entity_poly.pdbx_seq_one_letter_code
_entity_poly.pdbx_strand_id
1 'polypeptide(L)' 'MNSSHLVRYLTDPRGPEEVLPVLEPAELAELLDALYQNLDTPEPEFGAEAWYEMAVEESCRRAASPDGASQRLA' A
#
# COMPACT_ATOMS: atom_id res chain seq x y z
N MET A 1 6.02 -11.66 4.24
CA MET A 1 4.62 -11.81 4.70
C MET A 1 3.89 -12.78 3.79
N ASN A 2 2.89 -13.50 4.29
CA ASN A 2 2.23 -14.57 3.54
C ASN A 2 1.34 -14.01 2.43
N SER A 3 1.48 -14.52 1.20
CA SER A 3 0.69 -14.18 0.01
C SER A 3 -0.83 -14.18 0.25
N SER A 4 -1.28 -14.94 1.25
CA SER A 4 -2.67 -15.01 1.73
C SER A 4 -3.24 -13.66 2.18
N HIS A 5 -2.42 -12.73 2.66
CA HIS A 5 -2.89 -11.43 3.12
C HIS A 5 -3.04 -10.45 1.95
N LEU A 6 -2.18 -10.56 0.94
CA LEU A 6 -2.23 -9.76 -0.28
C LEU A 6 -3.50 -10.03 -1.10
N VAL A 7 -3.86 -11.31 -1.28
CA VAL A 7 -5.11 -11.68 -1.98
C VAL A 7 -6.35 -11.09 -1.29
N ARG A 8 -6.34 -10.97 0.05
CA ARG A 8 -7.44 -10.35 0.79
C ARG A 8 -7.63 -8.88 0.41
N TYR A 9 -6.53 -8.15 0.23
CA TYR A 9 -6.57 -6.77 -0.25
C TYR A 9 -7.05 -6.71 -1.70
N LEU A 10 -6.46 -7.50 -2.59
CA LEU A 10 -6.82 -7.50 -4.02
C LEU A 10 -8.29 -7.87 -4.28
N THR A 11 -8.88 -8.69 -3.40
CA THR A 11 -10.28 -9.10 -3.46
C THR A 11 -11.24 -8.19 -2.68
N ASP A 12 -10.74 -7.14 -2.01
CA ASP A 12 -11.60 -6.21 -1.27
C ASP A 12 -12.44 -5.39 -2.26
N PRO A 13 -13.79 -5.43 -2.16
CA PRO A 13 -14.68 -4.74 -3.09
C PRO A 13 -14.58 -3.22 -3.02
N ARG A 14 -13.97 -2.67 -1.98
CA ARG A 14 -13.74 -1.22 -1.82
C ARG A 14 -12.61 -0.72 -2.72
N GLY A 15 -11.71 -1.60 -3.14
CA GLY A 15 -10.57 -1.25 -3.98
C GLY A 15 -9.48 -0.46 -3.26
N PRO A 16 -8.37 -0.16 -3.95
CA PRO A 16 -7.21 0.50 -3.36
C PRO A 16 -7.52 1.93 -2.91
N GLU A 17 -8.38 2.65 -3.63
CA GLU A 17 -8.74 4.05 -3.33
C GLU A 17 -9.33 4.26 -1.93
N GLU A 18 -10.14 3.31 -1.46
CA GLU A 18 -10.80 3.38 -0.15
C GLU A 18 -9.97 2.66 0.93
N VAL A 19 -9.24 1.61 0.57
CA VAL A 19 -8.48 0.81 1.54
C VAL A 19 -7.13 1.44 1.89
N LEU A 20 -6.37 1.90 0.90
CA LEU A 20 -5.04 2.47 1.12
C LEU A 20 -5.02 3.67 2.08
N PRO A 21 -5.93 4.66 2.01
CA PRO A 21 -5.91 5.80 2.94
C PRO A 21 -6.27 5.42 4.38
N VAL A 22 -6.96 4.30 4.62
CA VAL A 22 -7.34 3.85 5.97
C VAL A 22 -6.28 2.96 6.64
N LEU A 23 -5.29 2.49 5.88
CA LEU A 23 -4.19 1.67 6.41
C LEU A 23 -3.21 2.49 7.25
N GLU A 24 -2.70 1.89 8.33
CA GLU A 24 -1.59 2.46 9.09
C GLU A 24 -0.31 2.53 8.22
N PRO A 25 0.62 3.46 8.50
CA PRO A 25 1.84 3.61 7.70
C PRO A 25 2.68 2.34 7.60
N ALA A 26 2.74 1.56 8.69
CA ALA A 26 3.44 0.27 8.71
C ALA A 26 2.74 -0.76 7.82
N GLU A 27 1.41 -0.84 7.87
CA GLU A 27 0.62 -1.75 7.04
C GLU A 27 0.72 -1.40 5.55
N LEU A 28 0.73 -0.11 5.21
CA LEU A 28 0.94 0.36 3.84
C LEU A 28 2.32 -0.04 3.31
N ALA A 29 3.37 0.14 4.12
CA ALA A 29 4.73 -0.26 3.76
C ALA A 29 4.85 -1.78 3.57
N GLU A 30 4.22 -2.54 4.46
CA GLU A 30 4.15 -4.00 4.39
C GLU A 30 3.35 -4.50 3.16
N LEU A 31 2.26 -3.82 2.81
CA LEU A 31 1.48 -4.09 1.60
C LEU A 31 2.29 -3.80 0.33
N LEU A 32 3.02 -2.68 0.28
CA LEU A 32 3.91 -2.33 -0.83
C LEU A 32 5.00 -3.37 -1.04
N ASP A 33 5.63 -3.86 0.03
CA ASP A 33 6.64 -4.93 -0.06
C ASP A 33 6.04 -6.22 -0.61
N ALA A 34 4.85 -6.60 -0.12
CA ALA A 34 4.16 -7.79 -0.61
C ALA A 34 3.74 -7.68 -2.09
N LEU A 35 3.25 -6.51 -2.51
CA LEU A 35 2.89 -6.23 -3.91
C LEU A 35 4.12 -6.26 -4.81
N TYR A 36 5.22 -5.65 -4.38
CA TYR A 36 6.49 -5.69 -5.12
C TYR A 36 6.98 -7.13 -5.30
N GLN A 37 6.97 -7.93 -4.23
CA GLN A 37 7.33 -9.34 -4.32
C GLN A 37 6.38 -10.14 -5.22
N ASN A 38 5.09 -9.83 -5.22
CA ASN A 38 4.13 -10.49 -6.10
C ASN A 38 4.35 -10.12 -7.58
N LEU A 39 4.63 -8.85 -7.87
CA LEU A 39 4.94 -8.38 -9.22
C LEU A 39 6.26 -8.93 -9.78
N ASP A 40 7.21 -9.28 -8.91
CA ASP A 40 8.46 -9.95 -9.28
C ASP A 40 8.25 -11.44 -9.65
N THR A 41 7.08 -12.02 -9.36
CA THR A 41 6.77 -13.40 -9.75
C THR A 41 6.37 -13.51 -11.22
N PRO A 42 6.58 -14.67 -11.89
CA PRO A 42 6.21 -14.86 -13.29
C PRO A 42 4.69 -14.82 -13.55
N GLU A 43 3.87 -15.01 -12.52
CA GLU A 43 2.40 -15.00 -12.58
C GLU A 43 1.88 -14.11 -11.43
N PRO A 44 1.94 -12.77 -11.59
CA PRO A 44 1.44 -11.86 -10.57
C PRO A 44 -0.08 -11.96 -10.44
N GLU A 45 -0.59 -11.62 -9.25
CA GLU A 45 -2.02 -11.65 -8.98
C GLU A 45 -2.73 -10.55 -9.76
N PHE A 46 -3.94 -10.85 -10.23
CA PHE A 46 -4.73 -9.89 -10.99
C PHE A 46 -5.04 -8.64 -10.16
N GLY A 47 -4.69 -7.47 -10.69
CA GLY A 47 -4.86 -6.19 -10.00
C GLY A 47 -3.72 -5.79 -9.08
N ALA A 48 -2.67 -6.63 -8.90
CA ALA A 48 -1.51 -6.28 -8.08
C ALA A 48 -0.79 -5.02 -8.59
N GLU A 49 -0.70 -4.83 -9.90
CA GLU A 49 -0.08 -3.65 -10.50
C GLU A 49 -0.83 -2.37 -10.12
N ALA A 50 -2.15 -2.33 -10.36
CA ALA A 50 -3.00 -1.20 -10.01
C ALA A 50 -2.98 -0.89 -8.50
N TRP A 51 -2.96 -1.93 -7.65
CA TRP A 51 -2.82 -1.76 -6.21
C TRP A 51 -1.46 -1.18 -5.82
N TYR A 52 -0.37 -1.61 -6.48
CA TYR A 52 0.97 -1.10 -6.22
C TYR A 52 1.11 0.37 -6.63
N GLU A 53 0.64 0.73 -7.82
CA GLU A 53 0.65 2.12 -8.30
C GLU A 53 -0.07 3.06 -7.31
N MET A 54 -1.29 2.70 -6.94
CA MET A 54 -2.09 3.48 -6.00
C MET A 54 -1.45 3.56 -4.61
N ALA A 55 -0.83 2.47 -4.13
CA ALA A 55 -0.14 2.44 -2.83
C ALA A 55 1.11 3.31 -2.83
N VAL A 56 1.85 3.38 -3.94
CA VAL A 56 3.00 4.28 -4.11
C VAL A 56 2.52 5.73 -4.13
N GLU A 57 1.46 6.04 -4.86
CA GLU A 57 0.87 7.39 -4.88
C GLU A 57 0.40 7.82 -3.48
N GLU A 58 -0.29 6.95 -2.75
CA GLU A 58 -0.69 7.15 -1.36
C GLU A 58 0.52 7.44 -0.45
N SER A 59 1.55 6.60 -0.54
CA SER A 59 2.78 6.73 0.25
C SER A 59 3.49 8.06 -0.04
N CYS A 60 3.62 8.44 -1.32
CA CYS A 60 4.15 9.74 -1.73
C CYS A 60 3.31 10.89 -1.21
N ARG A 61 1.98 10.79 -1.25
CA ARG A 61 1.06 11.82 -0.74
C ARG A 61 1.22 12.02 0.76
N ARG A 62 1.34 10.92 1.53
CA ARG A 62 1.60 10.95 2.98
C ARG A 62 2.96 11.54 3.30
N ALA A 63 3.99 11.21 2.52
CA ALA A 63 5.32 11.79 2.69
C ALA A 63 5.37 13.29 2.33
N ALA A 64 4.58 13.72 1.34
CA ALA A 64 4.48 15.11 0.88
C ALA A 64 3.56 15.98 1.75
N SER A 65 2.72 15.38 2.60
CA SER A 65 1.85 16.07 3.55
C SER A 65 2.41 15.93 4.97
N PRO A 66 3.36 16.78 5.38
CA PRO A 66 3.92 16.76 6.73
C PRO A 66 2.97 17.45 7.73
N ASP A 67 1.65 17.25 7.64
CA ASP A 67 0.71 17.72 8.65
C ASP A 67 0.85 16.81 9.88
N GLY A 68 1.88 17.14 10.67
CA GLY A 68 2.55 16.28 11.65
C GLY A 68 3.96 16.78 11.98
N ALA A 69 4.54 17.65 11.14
CA ALA A 69 5.69 18.49 11.49
C ALA A 69 5.27 19.70 12.35
N SER A 70 4.46 19.47 13.39
CA SER A 70 4.38 20.34 14.56
C SER A 70 5.02 19.72 15.79
N GLN A 71 5.89 18.72 15.62
CA GLN A 71 6.61 18.12 16.74
C GLN A 71 8.06 17.81 16.40
N ARG A 72 8.85 18.84 16.07
CA ARG A 72 10.32 18.80 16.14
C ARG A 72 10.92 20.21 16.31
N LEU A 73 10.54 20.86 17.40
CA LEU A 73 11.33 21.91 18.04
C LEU A 73 11.44 21.54 19.52
N ALA A 74 12.59 20.96 19.89
CA ALA A 74 13.11 20.91 21.25
C ALA A 74 14.63 20.87 21.16
#